data_AF-A0A1H1JY90-F1
#
_entry.id   AF-A0A1H1JY90-F1
#
_cell.length_a   1.000
_cell.length_b   1.000
_cell.length_c   1.000
_cell.angle_alpha   90.00
_cell.angle_beta   90.00
_cell.angle_gamma   90.00
#
_symmetry.space_group_name_H-M   'P 1'
#
loop_
_entity.id
_entity.type
_entity.pdbx_description
1 polymer ?
#
loop_
_entity_poly.entity_id
_entity_poly.type
_entity_poly.pdbx_seq_one_letter_code
_entity_poly.pdbx_strand_id
1 'polypeptide(L)'
;MKVLPWVWFVVLVILIVVVLAVLQRKGGSGRPQPCFTSRALMTPNEIEFFGRLRDALPEHYVFPQIAMSALLDPVAKGKAGYADFLRIAQKRIDYGIFTSDFQIVAVVELDDRSHNRVKDQRRDGFVTSAGIRTVRFQASRRPGREQIREVVLPPTGTVDFFGQGRPS
;
A
#
# COMPACT_ATOMS: atom_id res chain seq x y z
N MET A 1 -33.81 68.29 -15.35
CA MET A 1 -34.11 67.30 -14.30
C MET A 1 -32.80 66.94 -13.62
N LYS A 2 -32.63 67.20 -12.33
CA LYS A 2 -31.38 66.86 -11.62
C LYS A 2 -31.42 65.36 -11.33
N VAL A 3 -30.43 64.63 -11.83
CA VAL A 3 -30.25 63.23 -11.46
C VAL A 3 -30.01 63.17 -9.96
N LEU A 4 -30.79 62.37 -9.25
CA LEU A 4 -30.66 62.28 -7.79
C LEU A 4 -29.36 61.53 -7.44
N PRO A 5 -28.65 61.96 -6.39
CA PRO A 5 -27.33 61.42 -6.04
C PRO A 5 -27.33 59.90 -5.75
N TRP A 6 -28.47 59.31 -5.38
CA TRP A 6 -28.60 57.87 -5.17
C TRP A 6 -28.42 57.05 -6.46
N VAL A 7 -28.70 57.63 -7.64
CA VAL A 7 -28.48 56.96 -8.93
C VAL A 7 -26.99 56.69 -9.14
N TRP A 8 -26.13 57.65 -8.82
CA TRP A 8 -24.68 57.49 -8.92
C TRP A 8 -24.12 56.51 -7.89
N PHE A 9 -24.71 56.46 -6.70
CA PHE A 9 -24.36 55.47 -5.68
C PHE A 9 -24.67 54.04 -6.16
N VAL A 10 -25.85 53.81 -6.76
CA VAL A 10 -26.23 52.51 -7.31
C VAL A 10 -25.29 52.09 -8.45
N VAL A 11 -24.94 53.02 -9.36
CA VAL A 11 -24.00 52.75 -10.46
C VAL A 11 -22.62 52.36 -9.91
N LEU A 12 -22.12 53.04 -8.88
CA LEU A 12 -20.84 52.73 -8.25
C LEU A 12 -20.84 51.34 -7.61
N VAL A 13 -21.91 50.98 -6.89
CA VAL A 13 -22.05 49.65 -6.26
C VAL A 13 -22.07 48.55 -7.32
N ILE A 14 -22.81 48.73 -8.42
CA ILE A 14 -22.83 47.78 -9.53
C ILE A 14 -21.44 47.63 -10.15
N LEU A 15 -20.73 48.75 -10.35
CA LEU A 15 -19.36 48.73 -10.89
C LEU A 15 -18.41 47.95 -9.97
N ILE A 16 -18.48 48.16 -8.65
CA ILE A 16 -17.66 47.45 -7.67
C ILE A 16 -17.98 45.95 -7.69
N VAL A 17 -19.26 45.56 -7.71
CA VAL A 17 -19.67 44.15 -7.78
C VAL A 17 -19.16 43.50 -9.06
N VAL A 18 -19.24 44.19 -10.20
CA VAL A 18 -18.72 43.68 -11.48
C VAL A 18 -17.20 43.54 -11.44
N VAL A 19 -16.48 44.53 -10.90
CA VAL A 19 -15.01 44.46 -10.74
C VAL A 19 -14.62 43.30 -9.83
N LEU A 20 -15.28 43.13 -8.67
CA LEU A 20 -15.03 42.02 -7.76
C LEU A 20 -15.33 40.66 -8.41
N ALA A 21 -16.41 40.54 -9.17
CA ALA A 21 -16.75 39.32 -9.90
C ALA A 21 -15.73 38.99 -11.01
N VAL A 22 -15.21 40.00 -11.71
CA VAL A 22 -14.17 39.84 -12.73
C VAL A 22 -12.82 39.46 -12.10
N LEU A 23 -12.49 40.03 -10.93
CA LEU A 23 -11.29 39.67 -10.18
C LEU A 23 -11.35 38.24 -9.64
N GLN A 24 -12.52 37.78 -9.17
CA GLN A 24 -12.72 36.40 -8.70
C GLN A 24 -12.67 35.37 -9.84
N ARG A 25 -12.95 35.76 -11.10
CA ARG A 25 -12.87 34.88 -12.27
C ARG A 25 -11.44 34.54 -12.71
N LYS A 26 -10.42 35.29 -12.28
CA LYS A 26 -9.01 35.09 -12.70
C LYS A 26 -8.23 34.02 -11.92
N GLY A 27 -8.86 33.32 -10.96
CA GLY A 27 -8.21 32.31 -10.12
C GLY A 27 -8.32 30.86 -10.58
N GLY A 28 -8.96 30.58 -11.72
CA GLY A 28 -9.18 29.22 -12.21
C GLY A 28 -8.06 28.69 -13.09
N SER A 29 -6.81 28.63 -12.62
CA SER A 29 -5.82 27.78 -13.27
C SER A 29 -6.20 26.33 -12.99
N GLY A 30 -6.91 25.71 -13.94
CA GLY A 30 -7.18 24.28 -13.89
C GLY A 30 -5.87 23.54 -13.63
N ARG A 31 -5.80 22.78 -12.53
CA ARG A 31 -4.62 21.97 -12.23
C ARG A 31 -4.32 21.13 -13.48
N PRO A 32 -3.09 21.13 -14.01
CA PRO A 32 -2.75 20.29 -15.14
C PRO A 32 -3.18 18.85 -14.81
N GLN A 33 -3.83 18.20 -15.77
CA GLN A 33 -4.18 16.79 -15.66
C GLN A 33 -2.90 16.01 -15.30
N PRO A 34 -2.90 15.21 -14.22
CA PRO A 34 -1.73 14.41 -13.87
C PRO A 34 -1.38 13.46 -15.02
N CYS A 35 -0.13 13.53 -15.50
CA CYS A 35 0.40 12.62 -16.51
C CYS A 35 1.28 11.58 -15.80
N PHE A 36 1.20 10.32 -16.23
CA PHE A 36 1.89 9.20 -15.60
C PHE A 36 2.68 8.40 -16.64
N THR A 37 3.80 7.81 -16.21
CA THR A 37 4.58 6.84 -16.99
C THR A 37 4.48 5.46 -16.35
N SER A 38 4.67 4.41 -17.14
CA SER A 38 4.75 3.04 -16.62
C SER A 38 6.11 2.79 -15.97
N ARG A 39 6.16 1.77 -15.10
CA ARG A 39 7.39 1.27 -14.46
C ARG A 39 7.39 -0.25 -14.46
N ALA A 40 8.57 -0.85 -14.34
CA ALA A 40 8.69 -2.28 -14.05
C ALA A 40 8.05 -2.60 -12.69
N LEU A 41 7.42 -3.78 -12.61
CA LEU A 41 6.80 -4.27 -11.38
C LEU A 41 7.86 -4.62 -10.34
N MET A 42 8.94 -5.28 -10.78
CA MET A 42 10.02 -5.81 -9.95
C MET A 42 11.38 -5.49 -10.58
N THR A 43 12.41 -5.43 -9.74
CA THR A 43 13.81 -5.38 -10.13
C THR A 43 14.29 -6.74 -10.68
N PRO A 44 15.42 -6.80 -11.40
CA PRO A 44 15.96 -8.06 -11.91
C PRO A 44 16.23 -9.11 -10.82
N ASN A 45 16.68 -8.67 -9.65
CA ASN A 45 16.94 -9.54 -8.50
C ASN A 45 15.64 -10.12 -7.92
N GLU A 46 14.59 -9.30 -7.81
CA GLU A 46 13.27 -9.77 -7.40
C GLU A 46 12.65 -10.73 -8.43
N ILE A 47 12.87 -10.51 -9.73
CA ILE A 47 12.40 -11.43 -10.78
C ILE A 47 13.11 -12.78 -10.68
N GLU A 48 14.42 -12.78 -10.47
CA GLU A 48 15.21 -14.00 -10.30
C GLU A 48 14.77 -14.79 -9.07
N PHE A 49 14.60 -14.10 -7.93
CA PHE A 49 14.13 -14.71 -6.70
C PHE A 49 12.69 -15.24 -6.80
N PHE A 50 11.81 -14.53 -7.51
CA PHE A 50 10.46 -14.99 -7.82
C PHE A 50 10.46 -16.32 -8.56
N GLY A 51 11.37 -16.49 -9.53
CA GLY A 51 11.56 -17.77 -10.24
C GLY A 51 11.90 -18.89 -9.26
N ARG A 52 12.85 -18.66 -8.35
CA ARG A 52 13.23 -19.65 -7.32
C ARG A 52 12.08 -20.03 -6.40
N LEU A 53 11.26 -19.06 -5.98
CA LEU A 53 10.07 -19.32 -5.16
C LEU A 53 9.10 -20.23 -5.90
N ARG A 54 8.82 -19.96 -7.19
CA ARG A 54 7.93 -20.78 -8.01
C ARG A 54 8.45 -22.20 -8.21
N ASP A 55 9.77 -22.34 -8.42
CA ASP A 55 10.40 -23.65 -8.59
C ASP A 55 10.41 -24.45 -7.27
N ALA A 56 10.56 -23.76 -6.14
CA ALA A 56 10.56 -24.36 -4.80
C ALA A 56 9.17 -24.74 -4.29
N LEU A 57 8.15 -24.02 -4.72
CA LEU A 57 6.78 -24.15 -4.23
C LEU A 57 5.78 -24.33 -5.39
N PRO A 58 5.95 -25.36 -6.25
CA PRO A 58 5.09 -25.56 -7.43
C PRO A 58 3.62 -25.78 -7.08
N GLU A 59 3.32 -26.20 -5.85
CA GLU A 59 1.98 -26.44 -5.33
C GLU A 59 1.31 -25.19 -4.70
N HIS A 60 2.01 -24.05 -4.66
CA HIS A 60 1.52 -22.80 -4.07
C HIS A 60 1.42 -21.68 -5.10
N TYR A 61 0.54 -20.71 -4.83
CA TYR A 61 0.53 -19.45 -5.56
C TYR A 61 1.53 -18.47 -4.94
N VAL A 62 2.32 -17.83 -5.80
CA VAL A 62 3.27 -16.77 -5.42
C VAL A 62 2.80 -15.47 -6.05
N PHE A 63 2.40 -14.49 -5.24
CA PHE A 63 2.01 -13.17 -5.70
C PHE A 63 3.07 -12.13 -5.31
N PRO A 64 3.73 -11.46 -6.28
CA PRO A 64 4.72 -10.44 -5.97
C PRO A 64 4.07 -9.07 -5.69
N GLN A 65 4.77 -8.22 -4.94
CA GLN A 65 4.49 -6.79 -4.75
C GLN A 65 3.09 -6.47 -4.22
N ILE A 66 2.59 -7.28 -3.28
CA ILE A 66 1.24 -7.17 -2.72
C ILE A 66 1.15 -5.93 -1.83
N ALA A 67 0.10 -5.12 -1.99
CA ALA A 67 -0.18 -4.03 -1.06
C ALA A 67 -0.47 -4.61 0.34
N MET A 68 0.16 -4.08 1.39
CA MET A 68 -0.06 -4.58 2.75
C MET A 68 -1.52 -4.41 3.19
N SER A 69 -2.19 -3.36 2.72
CA SER A 69 -3.63 -3.12 2.92
C SER A 69 -4.55 -4.12 2.21
N ALA A 70 -4.04 -4.98 1.32
CA ALA A 70 -4.81 -6.08 0.74
C ALA A 70 -4.82 -7.32 1.65
N LEU A 71 -3.92 -7.38 2.65
CA LEU A 71 -3.79 -8.50 3.58
C LEU A 71 -4.20 -8.14 5.00
N LEU A 72 -4.08 -6.87 5.38
CA LEU A 72 -4.26 -6.39 6.74
C LEU A 72 -5.38 -5.36 6.82
N ASP A 73 -6.22 -5.52 7.84
CA ASP A 73 -7.20 -4.52 8.27
C ASP A 73 -6.86 -4.00 9.67
N PRO A 74 -6.95 -2.68 9.91
CA PRO A 74 -6.92 -2.13 11.25
C PRO A 74 -8.01 -2.73 12.14
N VAL A 75 -7.64 -3.10 13.36
CA VAL A 75 -8.59 -3.56 14.38
C VAL A 75 -9.42 -2.39 14.91
N ALA A 76 -8.77 -1.24 15.15
CA ALA A 76 -9.44 -0.03 15.63
C ALA A 76 -10.42 0.51 14.59
N LYS A 77 -11.49 1.18 15.06
CA LYS A 77 -12.51 1.81 14.22
C LYS A 77 -12.38 3.34 14.25
N GLY A 78 -13.14 4.01 13.38
CA GLY A 78 -13.18 5.47 13.30
C GLY A 78 -11.82 6.10 12.95
N LYS A 79 -11.51 7.25 13.58
CA LYS A 79 -10.30 8.01 13.28
C LYS A 79 -9.01 7.23 13.55
N ALA A 80 -8.97 6.44 14.62
CA ALA A 80 -7.81 5.62 14.97
C ALA A 80 -7.57 4.52 13.92
N GLY A 81 -8.62 3.81 13.53
CA GLY A 81 -8.56 2.81 12.44
C GLY A 81 -8.09 3.41 11.11
N TYR A 82 -8.60 4.59 10.75
CA TYR A 82 -8.13 5.28 9.54
C TYR A 82 -6.65 5.66 9.61
N ALA A 83 -6.18 6.16 10.76
CA ALA A 83 -4.76 6.44 10.94
C ALA A 83 -3.90 5.17 10.83
N ASP A 84 -4.38 4.03 11.34
CA ASP A 84 -3.70 2.73 11.21
C ASP A 84 -3.70 2.24 9.75
N PHE A 85 -4.81 2.40 9.03
CA PHE A 85 -4.89 2.10 7.59
C PHE A 85 -3.83 2.89 6.80
N LEU A 86 -3.68 4.19 7.07
CA LEU A 86 -2.69 5.02 6.40
C LEU A 86 -1.25 4.55 6.64
N ARG A 87 -0.96 3.90 7.78
CA ARG A 87 0.37 3.34 8.07
C ARG A 87 0.71 2.17 7.14
N ILE A 88 -0.28 1.41 6.67
CA ILE A 88 -0.10 0.25 5.80
C ILE A 88 -0.39 0.53 4.32
N ALA A 89 -1.19 1.56 4.00
CA ALA A 89 -1.66 1.83 2.63
C ALA A 89 -0.54 2.08 1.60
N GLN A 90 0.61 2.58 2.04
CA GLN A 90 1.77 2.82 1.15
C GLN A 90 2.82 1.70 1.22
N LYS A 91 2.57 0.65 2.01
CA LYS A 91 3.53 -0.45 2.21
C LYS A 91 3.20 -1.60 1.27
N ARG A 92 4.25 -2.27 0.82
CA ARG A 92 4.16 -3.50 0.04
C ARG A 92 4.92 -4.62 0.73
N ILE A 93 4.45 -5.83 0.46
CA ILE A 93 5.10 -7.09 0.73
C ILE A 93 5.73 -7.56 -0.58
N ASP A 94 6.98 -8.01 -0.54
CA ASP A 94 7.69 -8.43 -1.75
C ASP A 94 7.02 -9.65 -2.39
N TYR A 95 6.68 -10.67 -1.60
CA TYR A 95 5.92 -11.84 -2.05
C TYR A 95 4.97 -12.38 -0.98
N GLY A 96 3.77 -12.76 -1.39
CA GLY A 96 2.88 -13.60 -0.58
C GLY A 96 2.78 -15.00 -1.15
N ILE A 97 2.85 -16.00 -0.28
CA ILE A 97 2.72 -17.43 -0.60
C ILE A 97 1.34 -17.88 -0.14
N PHE A 98 0.59 -18.48 -1.04
CA PHE A 98 -0.78 -18.90 -0.79
C PHE A 98 -0.99 -20.35 -1.17
N THR A 99 -1.87 -21.02 -0.45
CA THR A 99 -2.42 -22.32 -0.80
C THR A 99 -3.30 -22.21 -2.05
N SER A 100 -3.72 -23.36 -2.60
CA SER A 100 -4.60 -23.44 -3.77
C SER A 100 -6.00 -22.83 -3.53
N ASP A 101 -6.45 -22.75 -2.28
CA ASP A 101 -7.68 -22.09 -1.82
C ASP A 101 -7.45 -20.64 -1.36
N PHE A 102 -6.34 -20.02 -1.77
CA PHE A 102 -6.00 -18.62 -1.51
C PHE A 102 -5.87 -18.25 -0.03
N GLN A 103 -5.51 -19.20 0.84
CA GLN A 103 -5.12 -18.91 2.22
C GLN A 103 -3.64 -18.56 2.29
N ILE A 104 -3.31 -17.53 3.06
CA ILE A 104 -1.93 -17.07 3.19
C ILE A 104 -1.13 -18.06 4.05
N VAL A 105 -0.01 -18.54 3.50
CA VAL A 105 0.94 -19.41 4.19
C VAL A 105 2.01 -18.57 4.88
N ALA A 106 2.61 -17.66 4.12
CA ALA A 106 3.65 -16.77 4.60
C ALA A 106 3.79 -15.56 3.67
N VAL A 107 4.31 -14.46 4.21
CA VAL A 107 4.93 -13.42 3.40
C VAL A 107 6.43 -13.63 3.36
N VAL A 108 7.03 -13.34 2.22
CA VAL A 108 8.47 -13.44 1.99
C VAL A 108 9.00 -12.06 1.61
N GLU A 109 10.08 -11.65 2.27
CA GLU A 109 10.76 -10.38 2.08
C GLU A 109 12.21 -10.64 1.63
N LEU A 110 12.66 -9.87 0.63
CA LEU A 110 13.98 -10.03 0.02
C LEU A 110 14.90 -8.88 0.43
N ASP A 111 15.76 -9.13 1.42
CA ASP A 111 16.73 -8.14 1.89
C ASP A 111 17.98 -8.12 1.00
N ASP A 112 18.24 -6.98 0.36
CA ASP A 112 19.58 -6.52 0.00
C ASP A 112 20.13 -5.74 1.22
N ARG A 113 21.42 -5.82 1.50
CA ARG A 113 22.02 -5.40 2.78
C ARG A 113 21.74 -3.92 3.11
N SER A 114 21.78 -3.65 4.42
CA SER A 114 21.77 -2.32 5.07
C SER A 114 20.42 -1.58 5.09
N HIS A 115 19.44 -2.13 5.81
CA HIS A 115 18.23 -1.39 6.19
C HIS A 115 18.13 -1.10 7.69
N ASN A 116 17.43 0.00 7.98
CA ASN A 116 17.18 0.57 9.30
C ASN A 116 16.25 -0.37 10.09
N ARG A 117 16.86 -1.24 10.91
CA ARG A 117 16.21 -2.27 11.73
C ARG A 117 14.93 -1.81 12.44
N VAL A 118 14.85 -0.55 12.86
CA VAL A 118 13.69 -0.01 13.59
C VAL A 118 12.46 0.11 12.68
N LYS A 119 12.63 0.54 11.44
CA LYS A 119 11.52 0.66 10.46
C LYS A 119 11.03 -0.72 10.05
N ASP A 120 11.96 -1.66 9.93
CA ASP A 120 11.69 -3.06 9.58
C ASP A 120 10.93 -3.77 10.70
N GLN A 121 11.35 -3.59 11.97
CA GLN A 121 10.64 -4.13 13.13
C GLN A 121 9.19 -3.64 13.22
N ARG A 122 8.94 -2.35 12.95
CA ARG A 122 7.56 -1.83 12.94
C ARG A 122 6.73 -2.43 11.80
N ARG A 123 7.32 -2.64 10.62
CA ARG A 123 6.63 -3.26 9.49
C ARG A 123 6.28 -4.71 9.81
N ASP A 124 7.26 -5.47 10.30
CA ASP A 124 7.12 -6.88 10.63
C ASP A 124 6.11 -7.06 11.77
N GLY A 125 6.08 -6.12 12.72
CA GLY A 125 5.09 -6.09 13.80
C GLY A 125 3.65 -6.04 13.30
N PHE A 126 3.34 -5.32 12.21
CA PHE A 126 1.97 -5.25 11.67
C PHE A 126 1.52 -6.58 11.09
N VAL A 127 2.38 -7.23 10.29
CA VAL A 127 2.09 -8.52 9.66
C VAL A 127 1.96 -9.61 10.73
N THR A 128 2.91 -9.64 11.67
CA THR A 128 2.91 -10.58 12.79
C THR A 128 1.67 -10.39 13.67
N SER A 129 1.25 -9.15 13.93
CA SER A 129 0.04 -8.89 14.73
C SER A 129 -1.25 -9.41 14.10
N ALA A 130 -1.24 -9.65 12.79
CA ALA A 130 -2.36 -10.26 12.07
C ALA A 130 -2.24 -11.80 11.98
N GLY A 131 -1.27 -12.41 12.67
CA GLY A 131 -1.05 -13.86 12.64
C GLY A 131 -0.37 -14.36 11.37
N ILE A 132 0.14 -13.47 10.51
CA ILE A 132 0.79 -13.86 9.26
C ILE A 132 2.29 -14.04 9.51
N ARG A 133 2.82 -15.20 9.10
CA ARG A 133 4.25 -15.51 9.21
C ARG A 133 5.06 -14.71 8.19
N THR A 134 6.14 -14.09 8.64
CA THR A 134 7.11 -13.39 7.77
C THR A 134 8.40 -14.19 7.67
N VAL A 135 8.89 -14.41 6.45
CA VAL A 135 10.15 -15.06 6.14
C VAL A 135 11.06 -14.09 5.39
N ARG A 136 12.33 -14.03 5.76
CA ARG A 136 13.32 -13.13 5.13
C ARG A 136 14.42 -13.93 4.46
N PHE A 137 14.73 -13.59 3.22
CA PHE A 137 15.89 -14.11 2.50
C PHE A 137 16.88 -12.99 2.20
N GLN A 138 18.16 -13.31 2.30
CA GLN A 138 19.21 -12.43 1.80
C GLN A 138 19.42 -12.72 0.32
N ALA A 139 19.13 -11.75 -0.55
CA ALA A 139 19.27 -11.91 -2.00
C ALA A 139 20.67 -12.41 -2.40
N SER A 140 21.71 -11.92 -1.74
CA SER A 140 23.11 -12.30 -2.01
C SER A 140 23.40 -13.79 -1.76
N ARG A 141 22.62 -14.48 -0.94
CA ARG A 141 22.88 -15.88 -0.57
C ARG A 141 22.32 -16.90 -1.56
N ARG A 142 21.43 -16.48 -2.48
CA ARG A 142 20.88 -17.33 -3.54
C ARG A 142 20.46 -18.72 -3.02
N PRO A 143 19.46 -18.80 -2.11
CA PRO A 143 19.05 -20.05 -1.48
C PRO A 143 18.58 -21.07 -2.51
N GLY A 144 18.86 -22.35 -2.24
CA GLY A 144 18.42 -23.48 -3.05
C GLY A 144 16.96 -23.83 -2.83
N ARG A 145 16.42 -24.66 -3.73
CA ARG A 145 15.00 -25.09 -3.73
C ARG A 145 14.54 -25.66 -2.39
N GLU A 146 15.30 -26.61 -1.84
CA GLU A 146 14.96 -27.29 -0.58
C GLU A 146 14.98 -26.34 0.61
N GLN A 147 16.00 -25.47 0.68
CA GLN A 147 16.11 -24.47 1.74
C GLN A 147 14.94 -23.48 1.71
N ILE A 148 14.54 -23.01 0.52
CA ILE A 148 13.36 -22.15 0.39
C ILE A 148 12.13 -22.87 0.94
N ARG A 149 11.93 -24.13 0.56
CA ARG A 149 10.76 -24.92 0.97
C ARG A 149 10.73 -25.13 2.48
N GLU A 150 11.85 -25.49 3.09
CA GLU A 150 11.98 -25.70 4.54
C GLU A 150 11.69 -24.42 5.34
N VAL A 151 12.19 -23.28 4.86
CA VAL A 151 12.04 -22.01 5.59
C VAL A 151 10.64 -21.42 5.42
N VAL A 152 10.04 -21.56 4.23
CA VAL A 152 8.71 -21.01 3.92
C VAL A 152 7.58 -21.86 4.49
N LEU A 153 7.65 -23.18 4.31
CA LEU A 153 6.59 -24.06 4.77
C LEU A 153 6.74 -24.33 6.28
N PRO A 154 5.64 -24.36 7.04
CA PRO A 154 5.70 -24.82 8.42
C PRO A 154 6.15 -26.29 8.47
N PRO A 155 6.84 -26.72 9.55
CA PRO A 155 7.07 -28.15 9.79
C PRO A 155 5.74 -28.90 9.72
N THR A 156 5.74 -30.06 9.05
CA THR A 156 4.55 -30.90 8.88
C THR A 156 3.90 -31.17 10.24
N GLY A 157 2.75 -30.54 10.51
CA GLY A 157 2.03 -30.66 11.78
C GLY A 157 1.31 -29.40 12.25
N THR A 158 1.66 -28.21 11.76
CA THR A 158 0.95 -26.97 12.11
C THR A 158 -0.04 -26.61 11.02
N VAL A 159 -1.15 -27.35 10.94
CA VAL A 159 -2.38 -26.87 10.30
C VAL A 159 -3.13 -26.04 11.34
N ASP A 160 -2.60 -24.85 11.63
CA ASP A 160 -3.44 -23.84 12.27
C ASP A 160 -4.30 -23.25 11.16
N PHE A 161 -5.55 -23.70 11.12
CA PHE A 161 -6.61 -23.09 10.34
C PHE A 161 -6.76 -21.63 10.80
N PHE A 162 -5.96 -20.73 10.25
CA PHE A 162 -6.09 -19.28 10.44
C PHE A 162 -7.28 -18.78 9.63
N GLY A 163 -8.47 -19.17 10.09
CA GLY A 163 -9.69 -18.95 9.34
C GLY A 163 -10.96 -19.36 10.08
N GLN A 164 -11.07 -19.14 11.41
CA GLN A 164 -12.39 -19.05 12.06
C GLN A 164 -12.40 -18.02 13.19
N GLY A 165 -13.28 -17.01 13.04
CA GLY A 165 -13.88 -16.26 14.15
C GLY A 165 -13.28 -14.89 14.48
N ARG A 166 -13.82 -13.82 13.87
CA ARG A 166 -13.99 -12.56 14.62
C ARG A 166 -15.45 -12.48 15.07
N PRO A 167 -15.75 -12.27 16.37
CA PRO A 167 -17.09 -11.89 16.77
C PRO A 167 -17.42 -10.51 16.20
N SER A 168 -18.70 -10.35 15.83
CA SER A 168 -19.36 -9.13 15.36
C SER A 168 -19.12 -7.93 16.27
#